data_AF-A0A920GTX8-F1
#
_entry.id   AF-A0A920GTX8-F1
#
_cell.length_a   1.000
_cell.length_b   1.000
_cell.length_c   1.000
_cell.angle_alpha   90.00
_cell.angle_beta   90.00
_cell.angle_gamma   90.00
#
_symmetry.space_group_name_H-M   'P 1'
#
loop_
_entity.id
_entity.type
_entity.pdbx_description
1 polymer ?
#
loop_
_entity_poly.entity_id
_entity_poly.type
_entity_poly.pdbx_seq_one_letter_code
_entity_poly.pdbx_strand_id
1 'polypeptide(L)'
;MSTNTEVNHDKLMELFGDVFNDVAGSIAVMMSYLGDQTGVYRAMDKLGPSSVKDIAVESNVNERYLLEWLSSNAGRGYVTYHEDSDKFSLSPEQAAVFARENEPTCIQGLMQGVVGQFVKEDVAIDVFKTGRGRPWESIMNVVFVELKDFSVQLTQDIYLMNGYLQ
;
A
#
# COMPACT_ATOMS: atom_id res chain seq x y z
N MET A 1 20.90 -38.83 19.69
CA MET A 1 21.18 -38.86 18.25
C MET A 1 20.76 -37.51 17.70
N SER A 2 21.73 -36.65 17.41
CA SER A 2 21.46 -35.33 16.83
C SER A 2 21.13 -35.52 15.36
N THR A 3 19.88 -35.33 14.97
CA THR A 3 19.50 -35.25 13.56
C THR A 3 20.11 -33.98 12.99
N ASN A 4 21.25 -34.11 12.32
CA ASN A 4 21.79 -33.04 11.51
C ASN A 4 20.90 -32.98 10.26
N THR A 5 19.85 -32.16 10.32
CA THR A 5 18.93 -31.95 9.21
C THR A 5 19.67 -31.15 8.15
N GLU A 6 20.20 -31.84 7.14
CA GLU A 6 20.84 -31.20 5.99
C GLU A 6 19.80 -30.36 5.24
N VAL A 7 20.15 -29.10 4.97
CA VAL A 7 19.24 -28.14 4.31
C VAL A 7 19.09 -28.53 2.84
N ASN A 8 17.85 -28.75 2.41
CA ASN A 8 17.55 -28.93 0.99
C ASN A 8 17.60 -27.56 0.29
N HIS A 9 18.53 -27.41 -0.66
CA HIS A 9 18.77 -26.14 -1.35
C HIS A 9 17.58 -25.64 -2.18
N ASP A 10 16.87 -26.53 -2.87
CA ASP A 10 15.74 -26.14 -3.71
C ASP A 10 14.58 -25.61 -2.87
N LYS A 11 14.24 -26.31 -1.77
CA LYS A 11 13.23 -25.86 -0.81
C LYS A 11 13.62 -24.56 -0.11
N LEU A 12 14.92 -24.37 0.16
CA LEU A 12 15.43 -23.12 0.72
C LEU A 12 15.22 -21.95 -0.25
N MET A 13 15.57 -22.13 -1.53
CA MET A 13 15.45 -21.07 -2.53
C MET A 13 13.99 -20.72 -2.84
N GLU A 14 13.08 -21.70 -2.81
CA GLU A 14 11.64 -21.49 -2.90
C GLU A 14 11.14 -20.62 -1.75
N LEU A 15 11.40 -21.03 -0.50
CA LEU A 15 10.99 -20.27 0.69
C LEU A 15 11.63 -18.88 0.74
N PHE A 16 12.89 -18.75 0.32
CA PHE A 16 13.57 -17.47 0.24
C PHE A 16 12.89 -16.53 -0.74
N GLY A 17 12.48 -17.04 -1.91
CA GLY A 17 11.76 -16.27 -2.92
C GLY A 17 10.42 -15.75 -2.40
N ASP A 18 9.65 -16.61 -1.73
CA ASP A 18 8.36 -16.24 -1.14
C ASP A 18 8.51 -15.15 -0.08
N VAL A 19 9.42 -15.34 0.89
CA VAL A 19 9.68 -14.35 1.95
C VAL A 19 10.20 -13.05 1.36
N PHE A 20 11.07 -13.10 0.36
CA PHE A 20 11.57 -11.90 -0.31
C PHE A 20 10.45 -11.13 -1.02
N ASN A 21 9.54 -11.84 -1.69
CA ASN A 21 8.37 -11.25 -2.33
C ASN A 21 7.44 -10.58 -1.32
N ASP A 22 7.20 -11.21 -0.17
CA ASP A 22 6.38 -10.64 0.91
C ASP A 22 7.00 -9.35 1.46
N VAL A 23 8.33 -9.34 1.69
CA VAL A 23 9.05 -8.13 2.12
C VAL A 23 8.94 -7.04 1.05
N ALA A 24 9.20 -7.37 -0.21
CA ALA A 24 9.11 -6.42 -1.32
C ALA A 24 7.69 -5.85 -1.50
N GLY A 25 6.67 -6.67 -1.27
CA GLY A 25 5.26 -6.29 -1.25
C GLY A 25 4.92 -5.35 -0.09
N SER A 26 5.43 -5.63 1.12
CA SER A 26 5.21 -4.76 2.28
C SER A 26 5.77 -3.34 2.07
N ILE A 27 6.95 -3.25 1.45
CA ILE A 27 7.57 -1.98 1.08
C ILE A 27 6.73 -1.26 0.01
N ALA A 28 6.18 -2.00 -0.95
CA ALA A 28 5.29 -1.43 -1.96
C ALA A 28 4.04 -0.80 -1.32
N VAL A 29 3.40 -1.52 -0.39
CA VAL A 29 2.23 -1.02 0.36
C VAL A 29 2.57 0.26 1.12
N MET A 30 3.72 0.30 1.79
CA MET A 30 4.18 1.50 2.51
C MET A 30 4.42 2.69 1.56
N MET A 31 5.01 2.46 0.39
CA MET A 31 5.24 3.51 -0.61
C MET A 31 3.94 4.06 -1.18
N SER A 32 2.96 3.18 -1.45
CA SER A 32 1.63 3.59 -1.90
C SER A 32 0.87 4.35 -0.80
N TYR A 33 0.98 3.90 0.45
CA TYR A 33 0.43 4.63 1.59
C TYR A 33 1.02 6.05 1.69
N LEU A 34 2.34 6.21 1.54
CA LEU A 34 2.96 7.54 1.54
C LEU A 34 2.39 8.44 0.44
N GLY A 35 2.25 7.94 -0.79
CA GLY A 35 1.71 8.73 -1.91
C GLY A 35 0.26 9.18 -1.69
N ASP A 36 -0.55 8.35 -1.01
CA ASP A 36 -1.91 8.71 -0.61
C ASP A 36 -1.94 9.81 0.47
N GLN A 37 -1.19 9.59 1.55
CA GLN A 37 -1.17 10.51 2.69
C GLN A 37 -0.59 11.88 2.32
N THR A 38 0.33 11.93 1.37
CA THR A 38 0.85 13.21 0.84
C THR A 38 -0.01 13.80 -0.28
N GLY A 39 -1.05 13.09 -0.75
CA GLY A 39 -1.93 13.55 -1.83
C GLY A 39 -1.29 13.56 -3.22
N VAL A 40 -0.15 12.88 -3.40
CA VAL A 40 0.58 12.85 -4.67
C VAL A 40 -0.24 12.15 -5.75
N TYR A 41 -0.91 11.03 -5.44
CA TYR A 41 -1.75 10.35 -6.42
C TYR A 41 -2.94 11.21 -6.88
N ARG A 42 -3.61 11.91 -5.95
CA ARG A 42 -4.69 12.85 -6.27
C ARG A 42 -4.19 14.01 -7.13
N ALA A 43 -2.99 14.55 -6.84
CA ALA A 43 -2.37 15.58 -7.66
C ALA A 43 -2.08 15.08 -9.09
N MET A 44 -1.59 13.85 -9.24
CA MET A 44 -1.31 13.26 -10.55
C MET A 44 -2.58 12.98 -11.37
N ASP A 45 -3.66 12.46 -10.76
CA ASP A 45 -4.95 12.23 -11.44
C ASP A 45 -5.56 13.57 -11.89
N LYS A 46 -5.43 14.63 -11.07
CA LYS A 46 -5.90 15.98 -11.39
C LYS A 46 -5.12 16.63 -12.54
N LEU A 47 -3.80 16.54 -12.52
CA LEU A 47 -2.95 17.25 -13.48
C LEU A 47 -2.79 16.50 -14.82
N GLY A 48 -2.95 15.18 -14.83
CA GLY A 48 -2.53 14.36 -15.96
C GLY A 48 -1.00 14.38 -16.16
N PRO A 49 -0.48 14.09 -17.37
CA PRO A 49 0.96 14.06 -17.63
C PRO A 49 1.67 15.39 -17.29
N SER A 50 2.49 15.35 -16.24
CA SER A 50 3.05 16.55 -15.60
C SER A 50 4.50 16.36 -15.16
N SER A 51 5.22 17.47 -15.01
CA SER A 51 6.61 17.43 -14.50
C SER A 51 6.61 17.14 -12.99
N VAL A 52 7.74 16.66 -12.47
CA VAL A 52 7.92 16.44 -11.02
C VAL A 52 7.69 17.73 -10.23
N LYS A 53 8.14 18.87 -10.78
CA LYS A 53 7.94 20.19 -10.18
C LYS A 53 6.46 20.55 -10.04
N ASP A 54 5.67 20.32 -11.09
CA ASP A 54 4.23 20.65 -11.06
C ASP A 54 3.49 19.77 -10.05
N ILE A 55 3.82 18.47 -10.01
CA ILE A 55 3.25 17.52 -9.03
C ILE A 55 3.67 17.91 -7.60
N ALA A 56 4.93 18.32 -7.38
CA ALA A 56 5.43 18.75 -6.09
C ALA A 56 4.71 19.99 -5.56
N VAL A 57 4.44 20.96 -6.44
CA VAL A 57 3.68 22.17 -6.11
C VAL A 57 2.24 21.83 -5.76
N GLU A 58 1.57 21.00 -6.57
CA GLU A 58 0.17 20.63 -6.34
C GLU A 58 -0.02 19.78 -5.08
N SER A 59 0.90 18.85 -4.79
CA SER A 59 0.82 17.98 -3.59
C SER A 59 1.53 18.57 -2.36
N ASN A 60 2.14 19.75 -2.48
CA ASN A 60 2.89 20.42 -1.41
C ASN A 60 3.97 19.54 -0.76
N VAL A 61 4.75 18.84 -1.59
CA VAL A 61 5.88 17.99 -1.17
C VAL A 61 7.21 18.52 -1.71
N ASN A 62 8.30 18.01 -1.16
CA ASN A 62 9.62 18.35 -1.66
C ASN A 62 9.93 17.64 -2.99
N GLU A 63 10.28 18.41 -4.02
CA GLU A 63 10.56 17.93 -5.38
C GLU A 63 11.62 16.82 -5.43
N ARG A 64 12.69 16.91 -4.63
CA ARG A 64 13.77 15.91 -4.62
C ARG A 64 13.27 14.56 -4.11
N TYR A 65 12.56 14.55 -2.99
CA TYR A 65 12.01 13.31 -2.44
C TYR A 65 10.89 12.74 -3.32
N LEU A 66 10.12 13.61 -3.97
CA LEU A 66 9.11 13.20 -4.92
C LEU A 66 9.72 12.51 -6.14
N LEU A 67 10.83 13.00 -6.70
CA LEU A 67 11.48 12.37 -7.84
C LEU A 67 11.93 10.93 -7.53
N GLU A 68 12.55 10.71 -6.37
CA GLU A 68 12.95 9.37 -5.94
C GLU A 68 11.74 8.44 -5.77
N TRP A 69 10.67 8.96 -5.15
CA TRP A 69 9.43 8.21 -4.96
C TRP A 69 8.75 7.87 -6.29
N LEU A 70 8.67 8.82 -7.22
CA LEU A 70 8.11 8.62 -8.56
C LEU A 70 8.94 7.61 -9.36
N SER A 71 10.26 7.67 -9.28
CA SER A 71 11.17 6.74 -9.95
C SER A 71 11.00 5.32 -9.42
N SER A 72 10.87 5.16 -8.10
CA SER A 72 10.61 3.86 -7.48
C SER A 72 9.25 3.29 -7.90
N ASN A 73 8.20 4.11 -7.92
CA ASN A 73 6.86 3.66 -8.32
C ASN A 73 6.74 3.41 -9.82
N ALA A 74 7.49 4.13 -10.65
CA ALA A 74 7.54 3.88 -12.09
C ALA A 74 8.18 2.53 -12.39
N GLY A 75 9.27 2.18 -11.70
CA GLY A 75 9.91 0.86 -11.80
C GLY A 75 9.00 -0.29 -11.36
N ARG A 76 7.98 -0.02 -10.53
CA ARG A 76 6.95 -0.98 -10.11
C ARG A 76 5.72 -1.00 -11.01
N GLY A 77 5.60 -0.08 -11.95
CA GLY A 77 4.42 0.09 -12.81
C GLY A 77 3.21 0.73 -12.13
N TYR A 78 3.39 1.35 -10.95
CA TYR A 78 2.30 2.02 -10.23
C TYR A 78 2.03 3.43 -10.77
N VAL A 79 3.05 4.05 -11.36
CA VAL A 79 2.94 5.30 -12.11
C VAL A 79 3.60 5.13 -13.48
N THR A 80 3.20 5.93 -14.45
CA THR A 80 3.80 5.91 -15.78
C THR A 80 4.77 7.07 -15.93
N TYR A 81 6.00 6.76 -16.34
CA TYR A 81 7.00 7.73 -16.78
C TYR A 81 7.02 7.84 -18.30
N HIS A 82 7.05 9.06 -18.83
CA HIS A 82 7.05 9.38 -20.25
C HIS A 82 8.41 9.92 -20.66
N GLU A 83 9.28 9.05 -21.17
CA GLU A 83 10.67 9.40 -21.56
C GLU A 83 10.75 10.58 -22.53
N ASP A 84 9.82 10.66 -23.49
CA ASP A 84 9.81 11.71 -24.53
C ASP A 84 9.58 13.13 -23.98
N SER A 85 8.99 13.24 -22.79
CA SER A 85 8.57 14.54 -22.23
C SER A 85 9.07 14.79 -20.80
N ASP A 86 9.79 13.84 -20.20
CA ASP A 86 10.22 13.88 -18.80
C ASP A 86 9.07 14.17 -17.83
N LYS A 87 7.96 13.45 -18.03
CA LYS A 87 6.71 13.62 -17.28
C LYS A 87 6.25 12.32 -16.64
N PHE A 88 5.45 12.48 -15.59
CA PHE A 88 4.79 11.38 -14.91
C PHE A 88 3.27 11.53 -15.04
N SER A 89 2.56 10.41 -15.11
CA SER A 89 1.10 10.36 -15.08
C SER A 89 0.58 9.11 -14.40
N LEU A 90 -0.72 9.11 -14.13
CA LEU A 90 -1.48 7.89 -13.84
C LEU A 90 -2.29 7.53 -15.09
N SER A 91 -2.27 6.25 -15.48
CA SER A 91 -3.28 5.71 -16.38
C SER A 91 -4.65 5.71 -15.68
N PRO A 92 -5.76 5.60 -16.42
CA PRO A 92 -7.08 5.46 -15.82
C PRO A 92 -7.17 4.32 -14.80
N GLU A 93 -6.52 3.18 -15.07
CA GLU A 93 -6.48 2.01 -14.19
C GLU A 93 -5.65 2.28 -12.94
N GLN A 94 -4.48 2.92 -13.08
CA GLN A 94 -3.65 3.30 -11.93
C GLN A 94 -4.39 4.31 -11.04
N ALA A 95 -5.06 5.31 -11.62
CA ALA A 95 -5.84 6.29 -10.87
C ALA A 95 -7.05 5.67 -10.15
N ALA A 96 -7.73 4.71 -10.78
CA ALA A 96 -8.84 3.97 -10.17
C ALA A 96 -8.42 3.17 -8.93
N VAL A 97 -7.16 2.72 -8.88
CA VAL A 97 -6.58 1.97 -7.75
C VAL A 97 -6.01 2.88 -6.66
N PHE A 98 -5.40 4.01 -7.05
CA PHE A 98 -4.55 4.82 -6.17
C PHE A 98 -5.02 6.25 -5.92
N ALA A 99 -6.04 6.80 -6.59
CA ALA A 99 -6.38 8.22 -6.47
C ALA A 99 -7.88 8.49 -6.28
N ARG A 100 -8.75 7.58 -6.71
CA ARG A 100 -10.20 7.80 -6.77
C ARG A 100 -10.91 7.09 -5.63
N GLU A 101 -10.77 7.61 -4.42
CA GLU A 101 -11.38 7.08 -3.18
C GLU A 101 -12.89 6.83 -3.25
N ASN A 102 -13.61 7.50 -4.16
CA ASN A 102 -15.04 7.32 -4.35
C ASN A 102 -15.40 6.12 -5.26
N GLU A 103 -14.40 5.45 -5.86
CA GLU A 103 -14.58 4.30 -6.73
C GLU A 103 -14.25 3.00 -5.98
N PRO A 104 -15.00 1.91 -6.22
CA PRO A 104 -14.81 0.65 -5.50
C PRO A 104 -13.50 -0.07 -5.82
N THR A 105 -12.83 0.34 -6.89
CA THR A 105 -11.51 -0.16 -7.25
C THR A 105 -10.39 0.45 -6.41
N CYS A 106 -10.68 1.50 -5.64
CA CYS A 106 -9.67 2.19 -4.85
C CYS A 106 -9.32 1.39 -3.60
N ILE A 107 -8.11 0.83 -3.56
CA ILE A 107 -7.65 -0.03 -2.47
C ILE A 107 -6.80 0.72 -1.43
N GLN A 108 -6.76 2.06 -1.48
CA GLN A 108 -5.98 2.85 -0.52
C GLN A 108 -6.41 2.60 0.92
N GLY A 109 -7.71 2.44 1.19
CA GLY A 109 -8.21 2.09 2.52
C GLY A 109 -7.66 0.74 3.02
N LEU A 110 -7.47 -0.25 2.14
CA LEU A 110 -6.82 -1.51 2.48
C LEU A 110 -5.35 -1.28 2.87
N MET A 111 -4.63 -0.46 2.10
CA MET A 111 -3.22 -0.14 2.37
C MET A 111 -3.04 0.59 3.70
N GLN A 112 -3.91 1.56 4.00
CA GLN A 112 -3.94 2.25 5.29
C GLN A 112 -4.15 1.24 6.43
N GLY A 113 -5.15 0.36 6.32
CA GLY A 113 -5.43 -0.66 7.34
C GLY A 113 -4.26 -1.63 7.58
N VAL A 114 -3.51 -1.99 6.54
CA VAL A 114 -2.28 -2.80 6.66
C VAL A 114 -1.19 -2.01 7.39
N VAL A 115 -0.95 -0.76 7.01
CA VAL A 115 0.06 0.10 7.66
C VAL A 115 -0.28 0.35 9.13
N GLY A 116 -1.55 0.54 9.47
CA GLY A 116 -2.02 0.72 10.84
C GLY A 116 -1.69 -0.42 11.79
N GLN A 117 -1.59 -1.67 11.28
CA GLN A 117 -1.21 -2.81 12.10
C GLN A 117 0.19 -2.67 12.71
N PHE A 118 1.09 -1.93 12.05
CA PHE A 118 2.45 -1.72 12.52
C PHE A 118 2.57 -0.64 13.61
N VAL A 119 1.55 0.20 13.81
CA VAL A 119 1.60 1.34 14.75
C VAL A 119 1.61 0.92 16.22
N LYS A 120 1.38 -0.37 16.54
CA LYS A 120 1.42 -0.94 17.91
C LYS A 120 2.03 -2.34 17.95
N GLU A 121 3.23 -2.48 17.39
CA GLU A 121 3.98 -3.74 17.39
C GLU A 121 4.26 -4.25 18.81
N ASP A 122 4.64 -3.38 19.74
CA ASP A 122 4.93 -3.70 21.14
C ASP A 122 3.75 -4.37 21.86
N VAL A 123 2.54 -3.84 21.64
CA VAL A 123 1.30 -4.42 22.16
C VAL A 123 1.00 -5.76 21.49
N ALA A 124 1.30 -5.92 20.19
CA ALA A 124 1.11 -7.19 19.49
C ALA A 124 2.01 -8.27 20.08
N ILE A 125 3.28 -7.92 20.34
CA ILE A 125 4.26 -8.80 20.95
C ILE A 125 3.86 -9.18 22.38
N ASP A 126 3.40 -8.22 23.21
CA ASP A 126 2.94 -8.53 24.58
C ASP A 126 1.74 -9.47 24.58
N VAL A 127 0.73 -9.21 23.76
CA VAL A 127 -0.46 -10.06 23.62
C VAL A 127 -0.07 -11.46 23.16
N PHE A 128 0.84 -11.57 22.19
CA PHE A 128 1.33 -12.86 21.69
C PHE A 128 2.10 -13.63 22.76
N LYS A 129 2.95 -12.94 23.54
CA LYS A 129 3.73 -13.56 24.63
C LYS A 129 2.88 -13.96 25.83
N THR A 130 1.87 -13.17 26.16
CA THR A 130 1.13 -13.30 27.43
C THR A 130 -0.24 -13.95 27.28
N GLY A 131 -0.77 -14.05 26.05
CA GLY A 131 -2.12 -14.54 25.77
C GLY A 131 -3.23 -13.61 26.29
N ARG A 132 -2.88 -12.43 26.82
CA ARG A 132 -3.83 -11.43 27.31
C ARG A 132 -4.52 -10.83 26.09
N GLY A 133 -5.84 -10.95 26.00
CA GLY A 133 -6.60 -10.37 24.88
C GLY A 133 -6.39 -8.85 24.77
N ARG A 134 -6.48 -8.31 23.55
CA ARG A 134 -6.43 -6.86 23.35
C ARG A 134 -7.73 -6.22 23.87
N PRO A 135 -7.67 -5.18 24.73
CA PRO A 135 -8.85 -4.39 25.07
C PRO A 135 -9.48 -3.81 23.80
N TRP A 136 -10.80 -3.83 23.70
CA TRP A 136 -11.53 -3.45 22.48
C TRP A 136 -11.18 -2.02 22.02
N GLU A 137 -11.02 -1.08 22.94
CA GLU A 137 -10.57 0.29 22.73
C GLU A 137 -9.15 0.41 22.11
N SER A 138 -8.28 -0.57 22.34
CA SER A 138 -6.93 -0.58 21.76
C SER A 138 -6.94 -0.98 20.28
N ILE A 139 -7.91 -1.82 19.89
CA ILE A 139 -8.24 -2.20 18.52
C ILE A 139 -8.88 -0.99 17.83
N MET A 140 -9.83 -0.31 18.48
CA MET A 140 -10.50 0.87 17.94
C MET A 140 -9.54 2.02 17.61
N ASN A 141 -8.44 2.23 18.32
CA ASN A 141 -7.49 3.31 17.96
C ASN A 141 -6.63 3.01 16.72
N VAL A 142 -6.51 1.75 16.31
CA VAL A 142 -5.91 1.35 15.02
C VAL A 142 -7.00 1.30 13.95
N VAL A 143 -8.14 0.73 14.30
CA VAL A 143 -9.27 0.49 13.41
C VAL A 143 -10.08 1.76 13.08
N PHE A 144 -10.40 2.65 14.03
CA PHE A 144 -11.30 3.81 13.80
C PHE A 144 -10.64 5.07 13.27
N VAL A 145 -9.31 5.20 13.32
CA VAL A 145 -8.62 6.24 12.54
C VAL A 145 -8.64 5.87 11.04
N GLU A 146 -8.79 4.58 10.71
CA GLU A 146 -8.64 4.01 9.36
C GLU A 146 -9.94 3.44 8.74
N LEU A 147 -11.03 3.25 9.51
CA LEU A 147 -12.26 2.55 9.05
C LEU A 147 -13.43 3.43 8.59
N LYS A 148 -13.34 4.76 8.67
CA LYS A 148 -14.48 5.60 8.26
C LYS A 148 -14.83 5.42 6.78
N ASP A 149 -13.82 5.17 5.94
CA ASP A 149 -14.00 4.95 4.50
C ASP A 149 -13.92 3.45 4.13
N PHE A 150 -13.09 2.65 4.82
CA PHE A 150 -12.92 1.21 4.54
C PHE A 150 -14.14 0.35 4.88
N SER A 151 -14.93 0.69 5.91
CA SER A 151 -16.10 -0.12 6.31
C SER A 151 -17.26 -0.03 5.31
N VAL A 152 -17.42 1.11 4.65
CA VAL A 152 -18.39 1.30 3.56
C VAL A 152 -17.91 0.56 2.32
N GLN A 153 -16.62 0.67 2.00
CA GLN A 153 -16.03 0.09 0.79
C GLN A 153 -15.96 -1.44 0.83
N LEU A 154 -15.49 -2.06 1.92
CA LEU A 154 -15.46 -3.53 2.06
C LEU A 154 -16.85 -4.17 1.93
N THR A 155 -17.88 -3.53 2.49
CA THR A 155 -19.25 -4.05 2.41
C THR A 155 -19.75 -3.98 0.96
N GLN A 156 -19.39 -2.93 0.23
CA GLN A 156 -19.72 -2.75 -1.18
C GLN A 156 -18.94 -3.74 -2.07
N ASP A 157 -17.64 -3.94 -1.82
CA ASP A 157 -16.75 -4.80 -2.63
C ASP A 157 -17.06 -6.29 -2.46
N ILE A 158 -17.40 -6.72 -1.23
CA ILE A 158 -17.88 -8.09 -0.96
C ILE A 158 -19.22 -8.34 -1.65
N TYR A 159 -20.10 -7.33 -1.75
CA TYR A 159 -21.36 -7.45 -2.48
C TYR A 159 -21.16 -7.47 -4.00
N LEU A 160 -20.26 -6.63 -4.53
CA LEU A 160 -19.97 -6.56 -5.95
C LEU A 160 -19.25 -7.83 -6.45
N MET A 161 -18.24 -8.34 -5.73
CA MET A 161 -17.56 -9.59 -6.10
C MET A 161 -18.48 -10.81 -6.08
N ASN A 162 -19.50 -10.85 -5.21
CA ASN A 162 -20.52 -11.90 -5.22
C ASN A 162 -21.53 -11.75 -6.37
N GLY A 163 -21.69 -10.55 -6.94
CA GLY A 163 -22.56 -10.29 -8.08
C GLY A 163 -21.94 -10.61 -9.45
N TYR A 164 -20.60 -10.61 -9.56
CA TYR A 164 -19.87 -10.98 -10.78
C TYR A 164 -19.67 -12.50 -10.95
N LEU A 165 -20.00 -13.29 -9.92
CA LEU A 165 -19.86 -14.76 -9.92
C LEU A 165 -21.19 -15.51 -10.11
N GLN A 166 -22.24 -14.83 -10.56
CA GLN A 166 -23.48 -15.43 -11.09
C GLN A 166 -23.69 -15.04 -12.56
#